data_AF-A0A5E4B1E5-F1
#
_entry.id   AF-A0A5E4B1E5-F1
#
_cell.length_a   1.000
_cell.length_b   1.000
_cell.length_c   1.000
_cell.angle_alpha   90.00
_cell.angle_beta   90.00
_cell.angle_gamma   90.00
#
_symmetry.space_group_name_H-M   'P 1'
#
loop_
_entity.id
_entity.type
_entity.pdbx_description
1 polymer ?
#
loop_
_entity_poly.entity_id
_entity_poly.type
_entity_poly.pdbx_seq_one_letter_code
_entity_poly.pdbx_strand_id
1 'polypeptide(L)'
;MARMNRPAPVEVTYKNMRFLNAHNPTNATLNKFIEELKKYGVTTIVRVCEATYDTTLVEKEGIHVLDWPFDDGAPPSNQLSMTG
;
A
#
# COMPACT_ATOMS: atom_id res chain seq x y z
N MET A 1 4.29 12.06 -23.34
CA MET A 1 3.94 11.52 -22.01
C MET A 1 4.94 10.44 -21.66
N ALA A 2 5.72 10.60 -20.59
CA ALA A 2 6.75 9.62 -20.23
C ALA A 2 6.08 8.29 -19.85
N ARG A 3 6.44 7.19 -20.54
CA ARG A 3 6.17 5.83 -20.07
C ARG A 3 6.92 5.66 -18.75
N MET A 4 6.25 5.86 -17.62
CA MET A 4 6.78 5.45 -16.33
C MET A 4 6.88 3.92 -16.35
N ASN A 5 8.11 3.41 -16.50
CA ASN A 5 8.40 2.00 -16.32
C ASN A 5 8.31 1.72 -14.81
N ARG A 6 7.09 1.57 -14.29
CA ARG A 6 6.89 1.26 -12.86
C ARG A 6 7.42 -0.15 -12.61
N PRO A 7 8.39 -0.31 -11.71
CA PRO A 7 8.83 -1.63 -11.27
C PRO A 7 7.65 -2.48 -10.80
N ALA A 8 7.77 -3.80 -10.97
CA ALA A 8 6.82 -4.73 -10.39
C ALA A 8 6.79 -4.59 -8.85
N PRO A 9 5.66 -4.89 -8.19
CA PRO A 9 5.60 -4.95 -6.74
C PRO A 9 6.68 -5.86 -6.17
N VAL A 10 7.30 -5.45 -5.07
CA VAL A 10 8.33 -6.22 -4.38
C VAL A 10 7.70 -6.90 -3.17
N GLU A 11 7.78 -8.23 -3.15
CA GLU A 11 7.29 -9.05 -2.04
C GLU A 11 8.43 -9.32 -1.05
N VAL A 12 8.16 -9.10 0.24
CA VAL A 12 9.08 -9.39 1.34
C VAL A 12 8.40 -10.34 2.32
N THR A 13 9.00 -11.50 2.56
CA THR A 13 8.50 -12.49 3.52
C THR A 13 9.48 -12.66 4.67
N TYR A 14 8.95 -12.73 5.89
CA TYR A 14 9.74 -13.05 7.08
C TYR A 14 8.89 -13.82 8.09
N LYS A 15 9.26 -15.07 8.37
CA LYS A 15 8.49 -16.01 9.19
C LYS A 15 7.03 -16.12 8.71
N ASN A 16 6.06 -15.77 9.55
CA ASN A 16 4.64 -15.77 9.27
C ASN A 16 4.12 -14.43 8.72
N MET A 17 5.01 -13.48 8.40
CA MET A 17 4.65 -12.17 7.86
C MET A 17 5.00 -12.07 6.38
N ARG A 18 4.15 -11.35 5.63
CA ARG A 18 4.32 -11.10 4.21
C ARG A 18 3.90 -9.68 3.89
N PHE A 19 4.79 -8.92 3.28
CA PHE A 19 4.60 -7.53 2.90
C PHE A 19 4.73 -7.39 1.39
N LEU A 20 3.91 -6.53 0.81
CA LEU A 20 3.95 -6.19 -0.61
C LEU A 20 4.23 -4.70 -0.73
N ASN A 21 5.45 -4.34 -1.15
CA ASN A 21 5.83 -2.98 -1.43
C ASN A 21 5.47 -2.65 -2.88
N ALA A 22 4.48 -1.78 -3.05
CA ALA A 22 3.99 -1.37 -4.37
C ALA A 22 4.02 0.15 -4.52
N HIS A 23 4.09 0.60 -5.77
CA HIS A 23 3.97 2.03 -6.06
C HIS A 23 2.54 2.52 -5.85
N ASN A 24 2.43 3.78 -5.45
CA ASN A 24 1.15 4.45 -5.31
C ASN A 24 0.35 4.38 -6.65
N PRO A 25 -0.89 3.85 -6.64
CA PRO A 25 -1.71 3.80 -7.85
C PRO A 25 -2.15 5.21 -8.28
N THR A 26 -2.57 5.35 -9.54
CA THR A 26 -3.38 6.49 -9.96
C THR A 26 -4.85 6.06 -10.02
N ASN A 27 -5.78 7.02 -10.03
CA ASN A 27 -7.22 6.71 -10.19
C ASN A 27 -7.50 5.84 -11.42
N ALA A 28 -6.74 6.00 -12.51
CA ALA A 28 -6.87 5.19 -13.73
C ALA A 28 -6.37 3.74 -13.57
N THR A 29 -5.43 3.48 -12.65
CA THR A 29 -4.86 2.14 -12.43
C THR A 29 -5.40 1.47 -11.17
N LEU A 30 -6.27 2.14 -10.40
CA LEU A 30 -6.73 1.67 -9.09
C LEU A 30 -7.45 0.32 -9.17
N ASN A 31 -8.30 0.10 -10.16
CA ASN A 31 -8.99 -1.19 -10.33
C ASN A 31 -8.00 -2.35 -10.55
N LYS A 32 -7.01 -2.16 -11.43
CA LYS A 32 -5.95 -3.16 -11.66
C LYS A 32 -5.11 -3.41 -10.41
N PHE A 33 -4.83 -2.34 -9.67
CA PHE A 33 -4.11 -2.44 -8.40
C PHE A 33 -4.88 -3.29 -7.39
N ILE A 34 -6.19 -3.10 -7.26
CA ILE A 34 -7.04 -3.92 -6.38
C ILE A 34 -7.03 -5.40 -6.81
N GLU A 35 -7.09 -5.68 -8.11
CA GLU A 35 -6.98 -7.07 -8.63
C GLU A 35 -5.64 -7.72 -8.25
N GLU A 36 -4.54 -6.97 -8.36
CA GLU A 36 -3.22 -7.46 -7.94
C GLU A 36 -3.17 -7.71 -6.43
N LEU A 37 -3.67 -6.79 -5.61
CA LEU A 37 -3.71 -6.95 -4.15
C LEU A 37 -4.48 -8.21 -3.74
N LYS A 38 -5.62 -8.47 -4.38
CA LYS A 38 -6.40 -9.69 -4.16
C LYS A 38 -5.65 -10.94 -4.57
N LYS A 39 -4.93 -10.90 -5.70
CA LYS A 39 -4.09 -12.02 -6.16
C LYS A 39 -2.99 -12.36 -5.14
N TYR A 40 -2.40 -11.36 -4.50
CA TYR A 40 -1.43 -11.54 -3.43
C TYR A 40 -2.07 -11.80 -2.04
N GLY A 41 -3.41 -11.80 -1.95
CA GLY A 41 -4.13 -12.00 -0.70
C GLY A 41 -3.89 -10.90 0.33
N VAL A 42 -3.67 -9.66 -0.11
CA VAL A 42 -3.49 -8.51 0.78
C VAL A 42 -4.84 -8.14 1.39
N THR A 43 -4.89 -8.04 2.72
CA THR A 43 -6.08 -7.64 3.49
C THR A 43 -5.96 -6.23 4.06
N THR A 44 -4.76 -5.67 4.10
CA THR A 44 -4.49 -4.37 4.70
C THR A 44 -3.40 -3.64 3.92
N ILE A 45 -3.63 -2.37 3.59
CA ILE A 45 -2.68 -1.46 2.96
C ILE A 45 -2.31 -0.39 3.97
N VAL A 46 -1.02 -0.10 4.08
CA VAL A 46 -0.52 1.07 4.80
C VAL A 46 -0.02 2.09 3.78
N ARG A 47 -0.61 3.28 3.76
CA ARG A 47 -0.12 4.42 2.98
C ARG A 47 0.79 5.26 3.86
N VAL A 48 2.06 5.32 3.47
CA VAL A 48 3.11 6.06 4.19
C VAL A 48 3.47 7.38 3.53
N CYS A 49 2.92 7.62 2.34
CA CYS A 49 3.05 8.86 1.59
C CYS A 49 1.70 9.58 1.52
N GLU A 50 1.68 10.72 0.84
CA GLU A 50 0.45 11.47 0.57
C GLU A 50 -0.64 10.59 -0.10
N ALA A 51 -1.86 10.70 0.42
CA ALA A 51 -3.02 10.00 -0.10
C ALA A 51 -3.52 10.64 -1.41
N THR A 52 -3.22 10.02 -2.55
CA THR A 52 -3.57 10.58 -3.87
C THR A 52 -4.76 9.90 -4.57
N TYR A 53 -5.41 8.95 -3.90
CA TYR A 53 -6.53 8.20 -4.44
C TYR A 53 -7.58 7.91 -3.36
N ASP A 54 -8.82 7.76 -3.82
CA ASP A 54 -9.96 7.45 -2.96
C ASP A 54 -9.96 5.98 -2.53
N THR A 55 -10.16 5.73 -1.23
CA THR A 55 -10.10 4.39 -0.64
C THR A 55 -11.43 3.65 -0.69
N THR A 56 -12.54 4.29 -1.06
CA THR A 56 -13.88 3.67 -0.98
C THR A 56 -13.96 2.41 -1.82
N LEU A 57 -13.33 2.39 -3.01
CA LEU A 57 -13.26 1.21 -3.87
C LEU A 57 -12.40 0.10 -3.26
N VAL A 58 -11.31 0.46 -2.57
CA VAL A 58 -10.41 -0.51 -1.94
C VAL A 58 -11.08 -1.15 -0.72
N GLU A 59 -11.73 -0.32 0.10
CA GLU A 59 -12.43 -0.75 1.32
C GLU A 59 -13.70 -1.55 0.99
N LYS A 60 -14.42 -1.18 -0.07
CA LYS A 60 -15.57 -1.96 -0.56
C LYS A 60 -15.18 -3.39 -0.95
N GLU A 61 -13.95 -3.59 -1.40
CA GLU A 61 -13.41 -4.89 -1.76
C GLU A 61 -12.82 -5.65 -0.56
N GLY A 62 -13.03 -5.14 0.66
CA GLY A 62 -12.64 -5.78 1.92
C GLY A 62 -11.19 -5.55 2.32
N ILE A 63 -10.50 -4.59 1.70
CA ILE A 63 -9.11 -4.26 2.00
C ILE A 63 -9.07 -3.00 2.86
N HIS A 64 -8.56 -3.13 4.09
CA HIS A 64 -8.43 -2.00 5.01
C HIS A 64 -7.30 -1.07 4.59
N VAL A 65 -7.52 0.24 4.69
CA VAL A 65 -6.50 1.24 4.38
C VAL A 65 -6.13 2.01 5.65
N LEU A 66 -4.83 2.04 5.96
CA LEU A 66 -4.25 2.77 7.09
C LEU A 66 -3.38 3.90 6.55
N ASP A 67 -3.67 5.13 6.95
CA ASP A 67 -2.90 6.32 6.59
C ASP A 67 -1.91 6.67 7.68
N TRP A 68 -0.64 6.33 7.46
CA TRP A 68 0.48 6.62 8.37
C TRP A 68 1.58 7.41 7.64
N PRO A 69 1.28 8.63 7.17
CA PRO A 69 2.26 9.45 6.49
C PRO A 69 3.42 9.81 7.42
N PHE A 70 4.65 9.70 6.92
CA PHE A 70 5.85 10.21 7.56
C PHE A 70 6.75 10.90 6.53
N ASP A 71 7.47 11.94 6.96
CA ASP A 71 8.38 12.67 6.08
C ASP A 71 9.56 11.80 5.67
N ASP A 72 9.98 11.89 4.41
CA ASP A 72 11.12 11.14 3.90
C ASP A 72 12.40 11.52 4.67
N GLY A 73 13.07 10.52 5.23
CA GLY A 73 14.23 10.70 6.12
C GLY A 73 13.90 10.99 7.59
N ALA A 74 12.62 11.17 7.96
CA ALA A 74 12.20 11.26 9.36
C ALA A 74 11.89 9.86 9.93
N PRO A 75 12.13 9.63 11.23
CA PRO A 75 11.68 8.40 11.87
C PRO A 75 10.15 8.33 11.88
N PRO A 76 9.54 7.14 11.73
CA PRO A 76 8.11 6.99 11.94
C PRO A 76 7.73 7.40 13.36
N SER A 77 6.52 7.95 13.54
CA SER A 77 6.05 8.38 14.86
C SER A 77 6.00 7.20 15.84
N ASN A 78 6.34 7.46 17.12
CA ASN A 78 6.36 6.44 18.17
C ASN A 78 5.00 5.74 18.41
N GLN A 79 3.91 6.20 17.78
CA GLN A 79 2.61 5.52 17.81
C GLN A 79 2.59 4.20 17.02
N LEU A 80 3.61 3.91 16.20
CA LEU A 80 3.79 2.59 15.59
C LEU A 80 4.45 1.57 16.53
N SER A 81 4.62 1.88 17.83
CA SER A 81 5.11 0.92 18.81
C SER A 81 4.07 -0.19 18.99
N MET A 82 4.20 -1.23 18.18
CA MET A 82 3.77 -2.61 18.37
C MET A 82 2.91 -2.80 19.64
N THR A 83 1.59 -2.75 19.49
CA THR A 83 0.72 -3.46 20.43
C THR A 83 1.03 -4.94 20.27
N GLY A 84 1.82 -5.47 21.20
CA GLY A 84 2.17 -6.89 21.31
C GLY A 84 1.00 -7.77 21.71
#